data_AF-G8PCR9-F1
#
_entry.id   AF-G8PCR9-F1
#
_cell.length_a   1.000
_cell.length_b   1.000
_cell.length_c   1.000
_cell.angle_alpha   90.00
_cell.angle_beta   90.00
_cell.angle_gamma   90.00
#
_symmetry.space_group_name_H-M   'P 1'
#
loop_
_entity.id
_entity.type
_entity.pdbx_description
1 polymer ?
#
loop_
_entity_poly.entity_id
_entity_poly.type
_entity_poly.pdbx_seq_one_letter_code
_entity_poly.pdbx_strand_id
1 'polypeptide(L)'
;MITQLSTTFGSWNILNQIKKNNPSREMVVLSGTSSQTDLQLVDVSGKDSVFQTPIDYSVINQYGESSWRGFFRFAFFNLPDEELRVFDSKVNHLMSAPEAPVGLQRLLVLEPKKHKNERVLLTIWQLDSDYSLWKRSASYTPFKTYTNGTYQFRDTNYTAYDLN
;
A
#
# COMPACT_ATOMS: atom_id res chain seq x y z
N MET A 1 12.31 6.42 7.19
CA MET A 1 12.27 5.79 5.84
C MET A 1 12.52 4.28 5.88
N ILE A 2 11.57 3.47 5.41
CA ILE A 2 11.70 2.00 5.29
C ILE A 2 12.11 1.60 3.86
N THR A 3 12.77 0.45 3.70
CA THR A 3 13.27 -0.04 2.40
C THR A 3 12.53 -1.29 1.89
N GLN A 4 11.76 -1.95 2.75
CA GLN A 4 10.96 -3.12 2.37
C GLN A 4 9.72 -3.26 3.25
N LEU A 5 8.78 -4.03 2.75
CA LEU A 5 7.52 -4.36 3.42
C LEU A 5 7.17 -5.80 3.06
N SER A 6 6.64 -6.55 4.03
CA SER A 6 6.16 -7.91 3.80
C SER A 6 4.71 -8.03 4.21
N THR A 7 3.94 -8.83 3.48
CA THR A 7 2.54 -9.11 3.83
C THR A 7 2.24 -10.60 3.82
N THR A 8 1.26 -11.01 4.62
CA THR A 8 0.68 -12.36 4.58
C THR A 8 -0.81 -12.27 4.91
N PHE A 9 -1.58 -13.27 4.51
CA PHE A 9 -3.01 -13.38 4.81
C PHE A 9 -3.25 -14.53 5.80
N GLY A 10 -4.35 -14.47 6.54
CA GLY A 10 -4.73 -15.55 7.45
C GLY A 10 -5.86 -15.17 8.39
N SER A 11 -6.31 -16.12 9.20
CA SER A 11 -7.28 -15.85 10.26
C SER A 11 -6.65 -15.02 11.38
N TRP A 12 -7.47 -14.32 12.16
CA TRP A 12 -7.00 -13.53 13.30
C TRP A 12 -6.08 -14.32 14.24
N ASN A 13 -6.45 -15.56 14.57
CA ASN A 13 -5.66 -16.40 15.47
C ASN A 13 -4.24 -16.63 14.94
N ILE A 14 -4.09 -16.91 13.65
CA ILE A 14 -2.79 -17.10 13.00
C ILE A 14 -2.00 -15.79 13.01
N LEU A 15 -2.60 -14.69 12.54
CA LEU A 15 -1.91 -13.40 12.43
C LEU A 15 -1.50 -12.83 13.80
N ASN A 16 -2.36 -12.96 14.81
CA ASN A 16 -2.07 -12.55 16.17
C ASN A 16 -0.96 -13.39 16.81
N GLN A 17 -0.90 -14.69 16.52
CA GLN A 17 0.20 -15.54 16.96
C GLN A 17 1.53 -15.10 16.34
N ILE A 18 1.55 -14.77 15.04
CA ILE A 18 2.75 -14.24 14.37
C ILE A 18 3.22 -12.94 15.05
N LYS A 19 2.31 -12.01 15.36
CA LYS A 19 2.64 -10.78 16.09
C LYS A 19 3.23 -11.05 17.47
N LYS A 20 2.59 -11.93 18.26
CA LYS A 20 3.05 -12.30 19.61
C LYS A 20 4.44 -12.94 19.60
N ASN A 21 4.74 -13.75 18.59
CA ASN A 21 6.04 -14.41 18.44
C ASN A 21 7.15 -13.44 17.99
N ASN A 22 6.79 -12.25 17.51
CA ASN A 22 7.73 -11.28 16.92
C ASN A 22 7.53 -9.86 17.51
N PRO A 23 7.65 -9.67 18.84
CA PRO A 23 7.30 -8.41 19.50
C PRO A 23 8.22 -7.23 19.12
N SER A 24 9.39 -7.50 18.52
CA SER A 24 10.33 -6.49 18.03
C SER A 24 10.03 -6.00 16.60
N ARG A 25 8.95 -6.48 16.00
CA ARG A 25 8.46 -6.10 14.68
C ARG A 25 7.26 -5.16 14.82
N GLU A 26 7.29 -4.05 14.09
CA GLU A 26 6.12 -3.21 13.92
C GLU A 26 5.21 -3.86 12.87
N MET A 27 4.01 -4.30 13.28
CA MET A 27 3.09 -5.00 12.40
C MET A 27 1.66 -4.50 12.55
N VAL A 28 0.97 -4.35 11.42
CA VAL A 28 -0.41 -3.86 11.33
C VAL A 28 -1.29 -4.96 10.77
N VAL A 29 -2.43 -5.21 11.42
CA VAL A 29 -3.46 -6.11 10.88
C VAL A 29 -4.48 -5.24 10.18
N LEU A 30 -4.80 -5.60 8.95
CA LEU A 30 -5.72 -4.91 8.08
C LEU A 30 -6.93 -5.83 7.80
N SER A 31 -8.12 -5.23 7.75
CA SER A 31 -9.37 -5.92 7.40
C SER A 31 -9.96 -5.28 6.15
N GLY A 32 -10.38 -6.13 5.19
CA GLY A 32 -10.92 -5.67 3.92
C GLY A 32 -12.23 -4.92 4.12
N THR A 33 -12.39 -3.76 3.49
CA THR A 33 -13.63 -2.97 3.64
C THR A 33 -14.84 -3.63 2.98
N SER A 34 -14.63 -4.56 2.04
CA SER A 34 -15.68 -5.35 1.38
C SER A 34 -15.95 -6.70 2.06
N SER A 35 -15.02 -7.20 2.87
CA SER A 35 -15.05 -8.53 3.50
C SER A 35 -14.18 -8.51 4.75
N GLN A 36 -14.82 -8.58 5.92
CA GLN A 36 -14.12 -8.53 7.20
C GLN A 36 -13.36 -9.83 7.55
N THR A 37 -13.56 -10.90 6.76
CA THR A 37 -12.91 -12.19 6.99
C THR A 37 -11.53 -12.28 6.34
N ASP A 38 -11.21 -11.39 5.41
CA ASP A 38 -9.94 -11.37 4.69
C ASP A 38 -8.94 -10.44 5.41
N LEU A 39 -8.30 -10.98 6.44
CA LEU A 39 -7.28 -10.24 7.17
C LEU A 39 -5.91 -10.34 6.50
N GLN A 40 -5.23 -9.21 6.44
CA GLN A 40 -3.86 -9.09 5.98
C GLN A 40 -2.98 -8.57 7.11
N LEU A 41 -1.87 -9.25 7.38
CA LEU A 41 -0.82 -8.76 8.26
C LEU A 41 0.26 -8.10 7.41
N VAL A 42 0.63 -6.88 7.78
CA VAL A 42 1.68 -6.09 7.14
C VAL A 42 2.81 -5.89 8.14
N ASP A 43 4.00 -6.44 7.85
CA ASP A 43 5.23 -6.10 8.57
C ASP A 43 5.81 -4.82 7.96
N VAL A 44 5.74 -3.74 8.73
CA VAL A 44 6.18 -2.40 8.36
C VAL A 44 7.51 -2.03 9.00
N SER A 45 8.18 -2.99 9.65
CA SER A 45 9.45 -2.77 10.37
C SER A 45 10.67 -2.58 9.45
N GLY A 46 10.53 -2.79 8.14
CA GLY A 46 11.65 -2.71 7.19
C GLY A 46 12.64 -3.87 7.26
N LYS A 47 12.34 -4.93 8.01
CA LYS A 47 13.20 -6.11 8.20
C LYS A 47 12.72 -7.29 7.36
N ASP A 48 13.60 -8.27 7.15
CA ASP A 48 13.27 -9.47 6.36
C ASP A 48 12.10 -10.23 6.97
N SER A 49 11.25 -10.79 6.11
CA SER A 49 9.99 -11.40 6.52
C SER A 49 10.20 -12.55 7.50
N VAL A 50 9.32 -12.62 8.49
CA VAL A 50 9.16 -13.76 9.39
C VAL A 50 7.98 -14.66 8.99
N PHE A 51 7.29 -14.32 7.90
CA PHE A 51 6.12 -15.04 7.43
C PHE A 51 6.54 -16.29 6.64
N GLN A 52 5.76 -17.35 6.76
CA GLN A 52 6.02 -18.60 6.02
C GLN A 52 5.71 -18.45 4.53
N THR A 53 4.66 -17.70 4.18
CA THR A 53 4.21 -17.45 2.81
C THR A 53 4.13 -15.94 2.53
N PRO A 54 5.26 -15.22 2.50
CA PRO A 54 5.25 -13.78 2.35
C PRO A 54 4.96 -13.35 0.91
N ILE A 55 4.32 -12.20 0.80
CA ILE A 55 4.46 -11.31 -0.36
C ILE A 55 5.39 -10.18 0.06
N ASP A 56 6.61 -10.20 -0.48
CA ASP A 56 7.66 -9.23 -0.19
C ASP A 56 7.72 -8.13 -1.24
N TYR A 57 7.90 -6.91 -0.77
CA TYR A 57 8.04 -5.72 -1.58
C TYR A 57 9.33 -4.97 -1.26
N SER A 58 10.01 -4.50 -2.29
CA SER A 58 11.01 -3.43 -2.17
C SER A 58 10.30 -2.08 -2.18
N VAL A 59 10.67 -1.17 -1.27
CA VAL A 59 10.16 0.21 -1.26
C VAL A 59 11.05 1.06 -2.16
N ILE A 60 10.52 1.48 -3.30
CA ILE A 60 11.25 2.26 -4.31
C ILE A 60 11.25 3.74 -3.93
N ASN A 61 10.13 4.24 -3.41
CA ASN A 61 10.02 5.61 -2.93
C ASN A 61 8.91 5.75 -1.87
N GLN A 62 8.96 6.82 -1.07
CA GLN A 62 7.99 7.07 0.00
C GLN A 62 7.75 8.56 0.29
N TYR A 63 6.54 8.85 0.75
CA TYR A 63 6.09 10.14 1.25
C TYR A 63 5.31 9.95 2.56
N GLY A 64 5.51 10.86 3.53
CA GLY A 64 4.87 10.84 4.84
C GLY A 64 5.50 9.82 5.80
N GLU A 65 5.54 10.12 7.11
CA GLU A 65 6.33 9.34 8.07
C GLU A 65 5.65 8.87 9.37
N SER A 66 4.38 9.19 9.68
CA SER A 66 3.95 9.10 11.09
C SER A 66 2.66 8.35 11.47
N SER A 67 1.84 7.81 10.56
CA SER A 67 0.72 6.96 10.98
C SER A 67 0.45 5.79 10.05
N TRP A 68 0.68 4.56 10.54
CA TRP A 68 0.10 3.35 9.98
C TRP A 68 -1.35 3.19 10.46
N ARG A 69 -2.15 4.24 10.27
CA ARG A 69 -3.55 4.33 10.70
C ARG A 69 -4.35 5.04 9.63
N GLY A 70 -5.64 4.76 9.55
CA GLY A 70 -6.54 5.35 8.56
C GLY A 70 -7.00 4.33 7.53
N PHE A 71 -7.33 4.82 6.34
CA PHE A 71 -7.81 4.06 5.20
C PHE A 71 -6.64 3.66 4.29
N PHE A 72 -6.36 2.36 4.25
CA PHE A 72 -5.30 1.78 3.45
C PHE A 72 -5.84 1.39 2.09
N ARG A 73 -5.06 1.67 1.06
CA ARG A 73 -5.36 1.26 -0.31
C ARG A 73 -4.10 0.74 -0.96
N PHE A 74 -4.18 -0.51 -1.44
CA PHE A 74 -3.19 -1.09 -2.33
C PHE A 74 -3.74 -1.03 -3.75
N ALA A 75 -3.08 -0.30 -4.63
CA ALA A 75 -3.38 -0.25 -6.05
C ALA A 75 -2.27 -0.96 -6.82
N PHE A 76 -2.62 -2.01 -7.56
CA PHE A 76 -1.69 -2.86 -8.28
C PHE A 76 -1.76 -2.56 -9.77
N PHE A 77 -0.60 -2.46 -10.40
CA PHE A 77 -0.44 -2.16 -11.81
C PHE A 77 0.57 -3.13 -12.42
N ASN A 78 0.24 -3.70 -13.58
CA ASN A 78 1.18 -4.44 -14.42
C ASN A 78 1.57 -3.53 -15.58
N LEU A 79 2.82 -3.06 -15.58
CA LEU A 79 3.29 -2.00 -16.48
C LEU A 79 4.48 -2.54 -17.29
N PRO A 80 4.49 -2.35 -18.63
CA PRO A 80 5.72 -2.56 -19.40
C PRO A 80 6.80 -1.55 -18.97
N ASP A 81 8.07 -1.89 -19.16
CA ASP A 81 9.23 -1.11 -18.66
C ASP A 81 9.19 0.38 -19.03
N GLU A 82 8.69 0.71 -20.22
CA GLU A 82 8.53 2.10 -20.66
C GLU A 82 7.51 2.86 -19.82
N GLU A 83 6.32 2.28 -19.64
CA GLU A 83 5.23 2.86 -18.84
C GLU A 83 5.59 2.91 -17.35
N LEU A 84 6.35 1.93 -16.86
CA LEU A 84 6.80 1.88 -15.47
C LEU A 84 7.63 3.11 -15.10
N ARG A 85 8.55 3.55 -15.98
CA ARG A 85 9.34 4.77 -15.75
C ARG A 85 8.47 6.03 -15.75
N VAL A 86 7.51 6.11 -16.66
CA VAL A 86 6.57 7.24 -16.75
C VAL A 86 5.67 7.29 -15.52
N PHE A 87 5.17 6.13 -15.08
CA PHE A 87 4.35 5.99 -13.87
C PHE A 87 5.13 6.44 -12.63
N ASP A 88 6.34 5.89 -12.41
CA ASP A 88 7.18 6.25 -11.28
C ASP A 88 7.50 7.75 -11.27
N SER A 89 7.76 8.36 -12.44
CA SER A 89 7.95 9.82 -12.55
C SER A 89 6.71 10.62 -12.15
N LYS A 90 5.50 10.17 -12.53
CA LYS A 90 4.24 10.84 -12.15
C LYS A 90 3.99 10.73 -10.65
N VAL A 91 4.27 9.58 -10.03
CA VAL A 91 4.14 9.41 -8.58
C VAL A 91 5.17 10.27 -7.84
N ASN A 92 6.42 10.34 -8.34
CA ASN A 92 7.45 11.22 -7.78
C ASN A 92 7.01 12.70 -7.81
N HIS A 93 6.43 13.14 -8.93
CA HIS A 93 5.90 14.49 -9.02
C HIS A 93 4.81 14.76 -7.96
N LEU A 94 3.87 13.82 -7.77
CA LEU A 94 2.84 13.91 -6.73
C LEU A 94 3.45 14.03 -5.33
N MET A 95 4.48 13.24 -5.01
CA MET A 95 5.14 13.26 -3.69
C MET A 95 5.98 14.52 -3.46
N SER A 96 6.50 15.13 -4.52
CA SER A 96 7.29 16.38 -4.47
C SER A 96 6.46 17.65 -4.61
N ALA A 97 5.15 17.53 -4.83
CA ALA A 97 4.27 18.67 -5.00
C ALA A 97 4.30 19.55 -3.73
N PRO A 98 4.23 20.89 -3.85
CA PRO A 98 4.23 21.79 -2.69
C PRO A 98 3.11 21.48 -1.69
N GLU A 99 1.98 20.99 -2.20
CA GLU A 99 0.82 20.58 -1.42
C GLU A 99 0.46 19.13 -1.75
N ALA A 100 0.45 18.28 -0.74
CA ALA A 100 -0.08 16.93 -0.87
C ALA A 100 -1.62 16.95 -0.95
N PRO A 101 -2.24 15.94 -1.58
CA PRO A 101 -3.69 15.77 -1.51
C PRO A 101 -4.20 15.81 -0.07
N VAL A 102 -5.30 16.54 0.16
CA VAL A 102 -5.95 16.60 1.48
C VAL A 102 -6.25 15.19 1.97
N GLY A 103 -5.91 14.92 3.23
CA GLY A 103 -6.10 13.62 3.86
C GLY A 103 -5.08 12.54 3.49
N LEU A 104 -4.15 12.77 2.55
CA LEU A 104 -3.08 11.81 2.27
C LEU A 104 -2.04 11.84 3.41
N GLN A 105 -1.90 10.72 4.12
CA GLN A 105 -0.98 10.60 5.26
C GLN A 105 0.32 9.91 4.89
N ARG A 106 0.27 8.91 4.01
CA ARG A 106 1.44 8.16 3.55
C ARG A 106 1.23 7.63 2.14
N LEU A 107 2.30 7.58 1.37
CA LEU A 107 2.34 6.93 0.06
C LEU A 107 3.66 6.15 -0.06
N LEU A 108 3.58 4.89 -0.45
CA LEU A 108 4.73 4.04 -0.77
C LEU A 108 4.60 3.52 -2.20
N VAL A 109 5.68 3.65 -2.97
CA VAL A 109 5.85 2.96 -4.25
C VAL A 109 6.56 1.65 -3.98
N LEU A 110 5.85 0.55 -4.19
CA LEU A 110 6.31 -0.80 -3.89
C LEU A 110 6.55 -1.58 -5.18
N GLU A 111 7.64 -2.34 -5.21
CA GLU A 111 7.95 -3.31 -6.25
C GLU A 111 7.88 -4.72 -5.65
N PRO A 112 6.97 -5.60 -6.10
CA PRO A 112 6.95 -7.00 -5.64
C PRO A 112 8.26 -7.70 -6.01
N LYS A 113 8.94 -8.33 -5.04
CA LYS A 113 10.25 -8.98 -5.28
C LYS A 113 10.19 -10.10 -6.33
N LYS A 114 9.02 -10.71 -6.54
CA LYS A 114 8.79 -11.78 -7.53
C LYS A 114 8.39 -11.27 -8.93
N HIS A 115 7.92 -10.02 -9.05
CA HIS A 115 7.36 -9.48 -10.29
C HIS A 115 7.85 -8.03 -10.50
N LYS A 116 8.98 -7.88 -11.21
CA LYS A 116 9.64 -6.58 -11.41
C LYS A 116 8.84 -5.57 -12.24
N ASN A 117 7.96 -6.07 -13.10
CA ASN A 117 7.10 -5.24 -13.97
C ASN A 117 5.80 -4.83 -13.26
N GLU A 118 5.61 -5.26 -12.01
CA GLU A 118 4.51 -4.80 -11.19
C GLU A 118 4.91 -3.59 -10.35
N ARG A 119 3.96 -2.67 -10.19
CA ARG A 119 4.03 -1.59 -9.22
C ARG A 119 2.82 -1.70 -8.31
N VAL A 120 3.05 -1.52 -7.02
CA VAL A 120 1.98 -1.41 -6.03
C VAL A 120 2.09 -0.06 -5.36
N LEU A 121 1.05 0.75 -5.49
CA LEU A 121 0.94 2.01 -4.78
C LEU A 121 0.16 1.75 -3.50
N LEU A 122 0.85 1.77 -2.36
CA LEU A 122 0.22 1.75 -1.05
C LEU A 122 0.00 3.20 -0.59
N THR A 123 -1.25 3.63 -0.54
CA THR A 123 -1.63 4.92 0.04
C THR A 123 -2.40 4.74 1.33
N ILE A 124 -2.13 5.60 2.31
CA ILE A 124 -2.87 5.69 3.56
C ILE A 124 -3.52 7.07 3.62
N TRP A 125 -4.83 7.09 3.75
CA TRP A 125 -5.65 8.29 3.82
C TRP A 125 -6.28 8.42 5.21
N GLN A 126 -6.59 9.65 5.62
CA GLN A 126 -7.33 9.86 6.85
C GLN A 126 -8.71 9.20 6.76
N LEU A 127 -9.45 9.41 5.66
CA LEU A 127 -10.74 8.79 5.36
C LEU A 127 -10.77 8.23 3.92
N ASP A 128 -11.69 7.30 3.67
CA ASP A 128 -11.97 6.80 2.31
C ASP A 128 -12.52 7.90 1.38
N SER A 129 -13.24 8.86 1.97
CA SER A 129 -13.79 10.03 1.29
C SER A 129 -12.70 10.98 0.77
N ASP A 130 -11.56 11.08 1.46
CA ASP A 130 -10.42 11.90 1.04
C ASP A 130 -9.80 11.34 -0.25
N TYR A 131 -9.59 10.02 -0.33
CA TYR A 131 -9.17 9.36 -1.57
C TYR A 131 -10.19 9.59 -2.70
N SER A 132 -11.48 9.48 -2.38
CA SER A 132 -12.56 9.70 -3.36
C SER A 132 -12.58 11.14 -3.89
N LEU A 133 -12.25 12.13 -3.05
CA LEU A 133 -12.08 13.52 -3.46
C LEU A 133 -10.83 13.70 -4.32
N TRP A 134 -9.70 13.10 -3.94
CA TRP A 134 -8.47 13.16 -4.73
C TRP A 134 -8.67 12.62 -6.14
N LYS A 135 -9.39 11.50 -6.33
CA LYS A 135 -9.71 10.95 -7.66
C LYS A 135 -10.41 11.93 -8.60
N ARG A 136 -11.08 12.95 -8.08
CA ARG A 136 -11.78 14.00 -8.84
C ARG A 136 -10.92 15.26 -9.06
N SER A 137 -9.74 15.33 -8.46
CA SER A 137 -8.86 16.50 -8.51
C SER A 137 -7.97 16.53 -9.77
N ALA A 138 -7.37 17.69 -10.04
CA ALA A 138 -6.42 17.87 -11.13
C ALA A 138 -5.16 16.99 -10.95
N SER A 139 -4.65 16.85 -9.72
CA SER A 139 -3.43 16.08 -9.43
C SER A 139 -3.61 14.56 -9.63
N TYR A 140 -4.85 14.06 -9.71
CA TYR A 140 -5.12 12.66 -10.08
C TYR A 140 -5.13 12.41 -11.58
N THR A 141 -5.33 13.44 -12.41
CA THR A 141 -5.50 13.30 -13.87
C THR A 141 -4.38 12.48 -14.55
N PRO A 142 -3.09 12.65 -14.22
CA PRO A 142 -2.02 11.85 -14.82
C PRO A 142 -2.13 10.34 -14.61
N PHE A 143 -2.89 9.90 -13.59
CA PHE A 143 -3.04 8.51 -13.20
C PHE A 143 -4.24 7.81 -13.83
N LYS A 144 -5.20 8.56 -14.40
CA LYS A 144 -6.44 8.00 -15.01
C LYS A 144 -6.16 6.98 -16.10
N THR A 145 -5.06 7.15 -16.84
CA THR A 145 -4.65 6.22 -17.91
C THR A 145 -4.23 4.85 -17.38
N TYR A 146 -3.83 4.75 -16.10
CA TYR A 146 -3.39 3.48 -15.49
C TYR A 146 -4.51 2.73 -14.77
N THR A 147 -5.64 3.38 -14.50
CA THR A 147 -6.75 2.78 -13.74
C THR A 147 -7.79 2.15 -14.67
N ASN A 148 -7.37 1.20 -15.50
CA ASN A 148 -8.21 0.46 -16.45
C ASN A 148 -7.67 -0.96 -16.68
N GLY A 149 -8.38 -1.74 -17.49
CA GLY A 149 -8.03 -3.15 -17.77
C GLY A 149 -6.71 -3.34 -18.53
N THR A 150 -6.21 -2.35 -19.29
CA THR A 150 -4.98 -2.48 -20.09
C THR A 150 -3.77 -2.80 -19.22
N TYR A 151 -3.70 -2.20 -18.03
CA TYR A 151 -2.59 -2.40 -17.08
C TYR A 151 -2.94 -3.38 -15.97
N GLN A 152 -3.95 -4.24 -16.20
CA GLN A 152 -4.47 -5.20 -15.22
C GLN A 152 -4.71 -4.56 -13.86
N PHE A 153 -5.19 -3.31 -13.89
CA PHE A 153 -5.38 -2.53 -12.68
C PHE A 153 -6.35 -3.24 -11.75
N ARG A 154 -5.92 -3.39 -10.50
CA ARG A 154 -6.77 -3.89 -9.43
C ARG A 154 -6.42 -3.16 -8.15
N ASP A 155 -7.38 -3.10 -7.24
CA ASP A 155 -7.24 -2.41 -5.99
C ASP A 155 -7.93 -3.13 -4.85
N THR A 156 -7.38 -2.98 -3.66
CA THR A 156 -7.95 -3.50 -2.42
C THR A 156 -7.87 -2.43 -1.34
N ASN A 157 -8.95 -2.28 -0.60
CA ASN A 157 -9.11 -1.26 0.44
C ASN A 157 -9.24 -1.92 1.80
N TYR A 158 -8.58 -1.33 2.79
CA TYR A 158 -8.54 -1.85 4.14
C TYR A 158 -8.66 -0.74 5.17
N THR A 159 -9.06 -1.11 6.37
CA THR A 159 -8.83 -0.34 7.59
C THR A 159 -8.00 -1.16 8.56
N ALA A 160 -7.41 -0.51 9.56
CA ALA A 160 -6.83 -1.24 10.68
C ALA A 160 -7.89 -2.15 11.32
N TYR A 161 -7.51 -3.38 11.62
CA TYR A 161 -8.36 -4.34 12.31
C TYR A 161 -8.12 -4.20 13.82
N ASP A 162 -9.14 -3.74 14.52
CA ASP A 162 -9.16 -3.65 15.97
C ASP A 162 -10.30 -4.54 16.50
N LEU A 163 -9.96 -5.45 17.42
CA LEU A 163 -10.96 -6.12 18.25
C LEU A 163 -11.30 -5.16 19.40
N ASN A 164 -12.39 -4.42 19.25
CA ASN A 164 -13.02 -3.74 20.37
C ASN A 164 -13.46 -4.76 21.43
#